data_AF-A0A965V4A1-F1
#
_entry.id   AF-A0A965V4A1-F1
#
_cell.length_a   1.000
_cell.length_b   1.000
_cell.length_c   1.000
_cell.angle_alpha   90.00
_cell.angle_beta   90.00
_cell.angle_gamma   90.00
#
_symmetry.space_group_name_H-M   'P 1'
#
loop_
_entity.id
_entity.type
_entity.pdbx_description
1 polymer ?
#
loop_
_entity_poly.entity_id
_entity_poly.type
_entity_poly.pdbx_seq_one_letter_code
_entity_poly.pdbx_strand_id
1 'polypeptide(L)'
;MQYRHGAVLWKDGKILQTGYNFPVHMPGGDTRQFSIHAERDCLKGLRSDQIYGSSLLSVRITNKVENLTSSKPCRGCMALLKRKKVKRVFWFDSDGDLHRLYLGN
;
A
#
# COMPACT_ATOMS: atom_id res chain seq x y z
N MET A 1 11.84 -9.37 5.36
CA MET A 1 10.38 -9.10 5.32
C MET A 1 9.73 -10.10 4.36
N GLN A 2 8.63 -10.74 4.73
CA GLN A 2 7.90 -11.69 3.88
C GLN A 2 6.80 -10.99 3.06
N TYR A 3 6.35 -11.61 1.97
CA TYR A 3 5.22 -11.20 1.11
C TYR A 3 3.87 -11.29 1.84
N ARG A 4 3.60 -10.36 2.75
CA ARG A 4 2.47 -10.42 3.69
C ARG A 4 1.65 -9.14 3.74
N HIS A 5 2.01 -8.15 2.96
CA HIS A 5 1.33 -6.87 2.88
C HIS A 5 0.94 -6.64 1.43
N GLY A 6 -0.36 -6.46 1.18
CA GLY A 6 -0.94 -6.18 -0.12
C GLY A 6 -1.60 -4.81 -0.16
N ALA A 7 -1.70 -4.25 -1.36
CA ALA A 7 -2.45 -3.06 -1.65
C ALA A 7 -3.26 -3.22 -2.94
N VAL A 8 -4.44 -2.61 -2.98
CA VAL A 8 -5.34 -2.59 -4.15
C VAL A 8 -5.74 -1.14 -4.42
N LEU A 9 -5.54 -0.68 -5.65
CA LEU A 9 -5.95 0.63 -6.13
C LEU A 9 -7.16 0.49 -7.04
N TRP A 10 -8.21 1.29 -6.81
CA TRP A 10 -9.38 1.32 -7.67
C TRP A 10 -9.87 2.75 -7.94
N LYS A 11 -10.60 2.89 -9.04
CA LYS A 11 -11.26 4.13 -9.45
C LYS A 11 -12.50 3.79 -10.27
N ASP A 12 -13.58 4.52 -10.06
CA ASP A 12 -14.84 4.37 -10.81
C ASP A 12 -15.36 2.92 -10.87
N GLY A 13 -15.29 2.22 -9.72
CA GLY A 13 -15.74 0.84 -9.58
C GLY A 13 -14.82 -0.22 -10.22
N LYS A 14 -13.66 0.16 -10.75
CA LYS A 14 -12.71 -0.76 -11.41
C LYS A 14 -11.37 -0.79 -10.67
N ILE A 15 -10.82 -1.99 -10.52
CA ILE A 15 -9.45 -2.17 -10.02
C ILE A 15 -8.49 -1.71 -11.11
N LEU A 16 -7.57 -0.81 -10.75
CA LEU A 16 -6.54 -0.30 -11.65
C LEU A 16 -5.25 -1.12 -11.53
N GLN A 17 -4.83 -1.41 -10.30
CA GLN A 17 -3.60 -2.13 -10.03
C GLN A 17 -3.62 -2.74 -8.62
N THR A 18 -2.83 -3.78 -8.44
CA THR A 18 -2.52 -4.40 -7.14
C THR A 18 -1.02 -4.37 -6.91
N GLY A 19 -0.58 -4.36 -5.66
CA GLY A 19 0.83 -4.47 -5.31
C GLY A 19 1.04 -5.22 -4.00
N TYR A 20 2.24 -5.71 -3.78
CA TYR A 20 2.61 -6.39 -2.54
C TYR A 20 4.02 -6.02 -2.08
N ASN A 21 4.32 -6.26 -0.81
CA ASN A 21 5.64 -5.97 -0.29
C ASN A 21 6.64 -7.07 -0.63
N PHE A 22 7.89 -6.68 -0.93
CA PHE A 22 8.97 -7.64 -1.19
C PHE A 22 10.34 -7.06 -0.83
N PRO A 23 11.28 -7.89 -0.36
CA PRO A 23 12.65 -7.47 -0.11
C PRO A 23 13.38 -7.17 -1.42
N VAL A 24 14.27 -6.18 -1.40
CA VAL A 24 15.17 -5.84 -2.50
C VAL A 24 16.61 -5.90 -1.98
N HIS A 25 17.46 -6.59 -2.73
CA HIS A 25 18.90 -6.62 -2.50
C HIS A 25 19.57 -5.60 -3.43
N MET A 26 20.47 -4.79 -2.88
CA MET A 26 21.28 -3.90 -3.71
C MET A 26 22.35 -4.72 -4.45
N PRO A 27 22.59 -4.44 -5.75
CA PRO A 27 23.78 -4.95 -6.42
C PRO A 27 25.01 -4.34 -5.73
N GLY A 28 25.92 -5.17 -5.21
CA GLY A 28 27.17 -4.69 -4.59
C GLY A 28 27.47 -5.16 -3.17
N GLY A 29 26.66 -6.05 -2.58
CA GLY A 29 27.02 -6.72 -1.32
C GLY A 29 26.78 -5.92 -0.04
N ASP A 30 26.16 -4.75 -0.12
CA ASP A 30 25.73 -4.00 1.07
C ASP A 30 24.61 -4.80 1.79
N THR A 31 24.80 -5.07 3.08
CA THR A 31 23.91 -5.94 3.89
C THR A 31 22.60 -5.26 4.26
N ARG A 32 22.43 -3.98 3.89
CA ARG A 32 21.21 -3.22 4.14
C ARG A 32 20.06 -3.74 3.28
N GLN A 33 19.21 -4.55 3.91
CA GLN A 33 17.96 -5.01 3.32
C GLN A 33 16.92 -3.88 3.34
N PHE A 34 16.46 -3.47 2.17
CA PHE A 34 15.29 -2.60 2.03
C PHE A 34 14.14 -3.38 1.43
N SER A 35 12.91 -2.98 1.71
CA SER A 35 11.71 -3.57 1.10
C SER A 35 10.96 -2.54 0.29
N ILE A 36 10.44 -2.95 -0.86
CA ILE A 36 9.37 -2.20 -1.50
C ILE A 36 8.09 -2.46 -0.73
N HIS A 37 7.39 -1.39 -0.40
CA HIS A 37 6.10 -1.41 0.26
C HIS A 37 5.00 -1.70 -0.76
N ALA A 38 3.93 -2.38 -0.33
CA ALA A 38 2.82 -2.76 -1.19
C ALA A 38 2.19 -1.55 -1.89
N GLU A 39 2.06 -0.42 -1.18
CA GLU A 39 1.49 0.82 -1.70
C GLU A 39 2.38 1.44 -2.80
N ARG A 40 3.71 1.29 -2.69
CA ARG A 40 4.64 1.78 -3.72
C ARG A 40 4.60 0.90 -4.95
N ASP A 41 4.56 -0.41 -4.75
CA ASP A 41 4.43 -1.37 -5.85
C ASP A 41 3.10 -1.20 -6.59
N CYS A 42 2.01 -0.99 -5.86
CA CYS A 42 0.67 -0.78 -6.39
C CYS A 42 0.51 0.51 -7.22
N LEU A 43 1.46 1.46 -7.15
CA LEU A 43 1.46 2.67 -7.97
C LEU A 43 2.50 2.61 -9.10
N LYS A 44 3.31 1.55 -9.16
CA LYS A 44 4.45 1.45 -10.06
C LYS A 44 3.96 1.32 -11.51
N GLY A 45 4.44 2.22 -12.36
CA GLY A 45 4.12 2.24 -13.79
C GLY A 45 2.81 2.96 -14.15
N LEU A 46 1.98 3.33 -13.18
CA LEU A 46 0.77 4.12 -13.44
C LEU A 46 1.10 5.59 -13.67
N ARG A 47 0.41 6.19 -14.65
CA ARG A 47 0.46 7.62 -14.89
C ARG A 47 -0.33 8.38 -13.82
N SER A 48 0.04 9.64 -13.58
CA SER A 48 -0.58 10.46 -12.53
C SER A 48 -2.09 10.70 -12.76
N ASP A 49 -2.54 10.77 -14.02
CA ASP A 49 -3.96 10.94 -14.37
C ASP A 49 -4.81 9.69 -14.07
N GLN A 50 -4.22 8.50 -14.19
CA GLN A 50 -4.87 7.25 -13.80
C GLN A 50 -5.05 7.17 -12.28
N ILE A 51 -4.04 7.61 -11.52
CA ILE A 51 -4.05 7.59 -10.05
C ILE A 51 -4.93 8.70 -9.46
N TYR A 52 -5.03 9.87 -10.12
CA TYR A 52 -5.76 11.01 -9.59
C TYR A 52 -7.20 10.65 -9.21
N GLY A 53 -7.60 10.95 -7.97
CA GLY A 53 -8.95 10.71 -7.46
C GLY A 53 -9.25 9.25 -7.12
N SER A 54 -8.30 8.32 -7.29
CA SER A 54 -8.45 6.91 -6.95
C SER A 54 -8.55 6.67 -5.44
N SER A 55 -8.86 5.45 -5.05
CA SER A 55 -8.87 4.99 -3.66
C SER A 55 -7.94 3.77 -3.52
N LEU A 56 -7.31 3.63 -2.35
CA LEU A 56 -6.38 2.53 -2.06
C LEU A 56 -6.77 1.80 -0.78
N LEU A 57 -6.73 0.47 -0.81
CA LEU A 57 -6.90 -0.41 0.35
C LEU A 57 -5.56 -1.09 0.61
N SER A 58 -5.14 -1.08 1.86
CA SER A 58 -3.94 -1.71 2.36
C SER A 58 -4.31 -2.83 3.31
N VAL A 59 -3.77 -4.03 3.13
CA VAL A 59 -4.08 -5.23 3.95
C VAL A 59 -2.80 -5.94 4.32
N ARG A 60 -2.69 -6.38 5.58
CA ARG A 60 -1.54 -7.14 6.07
C ARG A 60 -2.00 -8.43 6.75
N ILE A 61 -1.46 -9.55 6.27
CA ILE A 61 -1.74 -10.89 6.77
C ILE A 61 -0.63 -11.39 7.70
N THR A 62 -0.99 -12.28 8.61
CA THR A 62 -0.07 -12.96 9.54
C THR A 62 -0.26 -14.46 9.46
N ASN A 63 0.78 -15.21 9.86
CA ASN A 63 0.75 -16.68 9.89
C ASN A 63 0.02 -17.22 11.14
N LYS A 64 -0.31 -16.36 12.11
CA LYS A 64 -1.14 -16.73 13.26
C LYS A 64 -2.60 -16.50 12.89
N VAL A 65 -3.35 -17.60 12.82
CA VAL A 65 -4.81 -17.75 12.67
C VAL A 65 -5.54 -16.47 12.28
N GLU A 66 -5.85 -16.33 10.98
CA GLU A 66 -6.85 -15.45 10.34
C GLU A 66 -6.92 -13.97 10.74
N ASN A 67 -6.04 -13.48 11.59
CA ASN A 67 -6.09 -12.11 12.05
C ASN A 67 -5.46 -11.18 11.01
N LEU A 68 -6.20 -10.13 10.64
CA LEU A 68 -5.62 -8.99 9.98
C LEU A 68 -4.80 -8.21 11.01
N THR A 69 -3.65 -7.71 10.59
CA THR A 69 -2.83 -6.84 11.43
C THR A 69 -2.85 -5.44 10.87
N SER A 70 -2.44 -4.48 11.70
CA SER A 70 -2.38 -3.08 11.29
C SER A 70 -1.64 -2.94 9.96
N SER A 71 -2.38 -2.49 8.96
CA SER A 71 -1.91 -2.27 7.59
C SER A 71 -1.87 -0.79 7.24
N LYS A 72 -1.89 0.09 8.25
CA LYS A 72 -1.81 1.54 8.04
C LYS A 72 -0.56 1.89 7.21
N PRO A 73 -0.70 2.60 6.08
CA PRO A 73 0.44 3.04 5.30
C PRO A 73 1.43 3.84 6.14
N CYS A 74 2.73 3.56 5.97
CA CYS A 74 3.76 4.28 6.68
C CYS A 74 3.78 5.77 6.27
N ARG A 75 4.44 6.64 7.05
CA ARG A 75 4.53 8.09 6.76
C ARG A 75 4.98 8.38 5.32
N GLY A 76 5.95 7.62 4.81
CA GLY A 76 6.46 7.76 3.44
C GLY A 76 5.44 7.37 2.37
N CYS A 77 4.74 6.25 2.55
CA CYS A 77 3.68 5.82 1.63
C CYS A 77 2.47 6.75 1.69
N MET A 78 2.08 7.22 2.88
CA MET A 78 1.00 8.19 3.03
C MET A 78 1.32 9.52 2.32
N ALA A 79 2.56 10.01 2.44
CA ALA A 79 3.00 11.20 1.70
C ALA A 79 3.02 10.99 0.18
N LEU A 80 3.41 9.80 -0.28
CA LEU A 80 3.37 9.42 -1.71
C LEU A 80 1.92 9.42 -2.24
N LEU A 81 0.99 8.78 -1.52
CA LEU A 81 -0.43 8.71 -1.89
C LEU A 81 -1.05 10.10 -1.98
N LYS A 82 -0.76 10.97 -1.00
CA LYS A 82 -1.20 12.38 -1.01
C LYS A 82 -0.63 13.14 -2.22
N ARG A 83 0.67 12.98 -2.51
CA ARG A 83 1.32 13.62 -3.67
C ARG A 83 0.72 13.16 -5.00
N LYS A 84 0.35 11.89 -5.09
CA LYS A 84 -0.31 11.30 -6.27
C LYS A 84 -1.82 11.56 -6.32
N LYS A 85 -2.35 12.36 -5.40
CA LYS A 85 -3.77 12.76 -5.35
C LYS A 85 -4.72 11.56 -5.26
N VAL A 86 -4.32 10.53 -4.50
CA VAL A 86 -5.25 9.48 -4.05
C VAL A 86 -6.25 10.12 -3.09
N LYS A 87 -7.54 9.91 -3.35
CA LYS A 87 -8.65 10.56 -2.63
C LYS A 87 -8.90 9.92 -1.27
N ARG A 88 -8.84 8.58 -1.20
CA ARG A 88 -9.19 7.81 0.01
C ARG A 88 -8.19 6.67 0.23
N VAL A 89 -7.86 6.43 1.48
CA VAL A 89 -7.01 5.32 1.90
C VAL A 89 -7.74 4.52 2.98
N PHE A 90 -7.74 3.21 2.82
CA PHE A 90 -8.38 2.25 3.70
C PHE A 90 -7.33 1.28 4.26
N TRP A 91 -7.45 0.92 5.53
CA TRP A 91 -6.59 -0.07 6.16
C TRP A 91 -7.29 -0.70 7.35
N PHE A 92 -6.85 -1.89 7.74
CA PHE A 92 -7.28 -2.53 8.98
C PHE A 92 -6.31 -2.19 10.10
N ASP A 93 -6.79 -2.02 11.33
CA ASP A 93 -5.94 -1.93 12.52
C ASP A 93 -5.60 -3.31 13.10
N SER A 94 -5.10 -3.35 14.33
CA SER A 94 -4.77 -4.59 15.04
C SER A 94 -5.99 -5.35 15.55
N ASP A 95 -7.13 -4.68 15.70
CA ASP A 95 -8.37 -5.24 16.23
C ASP A 95 -9.27 -5.75 15.09
N GLY A 96 -8.87 -5.49 13.84
CA GLY A 96 -9.59 -5.91 12.64
C GLY A 96 -10.61 -4.88 12.16
N ASP A 97 -10.61 -3.68 12.73
CA ASP A 97 -11.50 -2.60 12.33
C ASP A 97 -11.01 -1.90 11.06
N LEU A 98 -11.93 -1.60 10.16
CA LEU A 98 -11.64 -0.89 8.92
C LEU A 98 -11.61 0.62 9.15
N HIS A 99 -10.43 1.21 8.98
CA HIS A 99 -10.22 2.64 9.00
C HIS A 99 -10.26 3.22 7.60
N ARG A 100 -10.75 4.46 7.51
CA ARG A 100 -10.77 5.25 6.27
C ARG A 100 -10.26 6.65 6.52
N LEU A 101 -9.30 7.09 5.71
CA LEU A 101 -8.83 8.46 5.66
C LEU A 101 -9.15 9.10 4.31
N TYR A 102 -9.75 10.29 4.37
CA TYR A 102 -9.86 11.17 3.21
C TYR A 102 -8.60 12.05 3.12
N LEU A 103 -7.82 11.93 2.05
CA LEU A 103 -6.56 12.68 1.91
C LEU A 103 -6.74 14.09 1.34
N GLY A 104 -7.92 14.40 0.79
CA GLY A 104 -8.19 15.66 0.11
C GLY A 104 -7.53 15.74 -1.26
N ASN A 105 -8.23 16.34 -2.23
CA ASN A 105 -7.69 16.65 -3.55
C ASN A 105 -7.37 18.14 -3.64
#